data_AF-A0A1X1YRV8-F1
#
_entry.id   AF-A0A1X1YRV8-F1
#
_cell.length_a   1.000
_cell.length_b   1.000
_cell.length_c   1.000
_cell.angle_alpha   90.00
_cell.angle_beta   90.00
_cell.angle_gamma   90.00
#
_symmetry.space_group_name_H-M   'P 1'
#
loop_
_entity.id
_entity.type
_entity.pdbx_description
1 polymer ?
#
loop_
_entity_poly.entity_id
_entity_poly.type
_entity_poly.pdbx_seq_one_letter_code
_entity_poly.pdbx_strand_id
1 'polypeptide(L)'
;MTTVKQFLCGAAVASLVAGGGAAVGTQVGLSTLSADWMLAAEHVLLIGVDGVNLSKILEYAYNEDSGFKTAMDQGITGAASLTNHTTISGPSWSTILTGVWDDKHGVINNLFRPEVYTQWPSVFNLIEYNKPEIDTTIISNWDYLNQLADAGNYPVDNNVFVPFEDSWANTDELVTALTIARIMGTLDNPDDISSFLFSYQVQADEAGHSFGGGSEEYMQAVINLGANIQQILAAIAYVRAETGDDWSIILTTDHGHQQSLGFGHGFQSPNETTSFVIFDRAGDDATDGSQNLSYSTADITPTILSLFGIPLRSDFDGVPIHLDPSVLNSNVTPVDLQQALYSAIAMFGYPNIGNDISLGIRTVVATIPYLLNGVFTDIDKFLQGIVDQDIFLISALAQGTQWVNDAVGGLVVDSTNAVARAIAFMLGSGVIAPTDAPLPVPGGAEFTVPDLDVSDLSLLLDVGALAG
;
A
#
# COMPACT_ATOMS: atom_id res chain seq x y z
N MET A 1 8.22 37.04 -38.17
CA MET A 1 9.22 35.96 -38.23
C MET A 1 8.72 34.91 -37.26
N THR A 2 7.99 33.95 -37.81
CA THR A 2 7.14 33.01 -37.09
C THR A 2 7.46 31.66 -37.73
N THR A 3 8.18 30.82 -36.99
CA THR A 3 8.58 29.49 -37.45
C THR A 3 7.48 28.50 -37.12
N VAL A 4 6.70 28.17 -38.14
CA VAL A 4 5.72 27.09 -38.16
C VAL A 4 6.49 25.77 -38.20
N LYS A 5 6.33 24.91 -37.18
CA LYS A 5 6.74 23.50 -37.25
C LYS A 5 5.55 22.69 -37.77
N GLN A 6 5.70 22.17 -38.97
CA GLN A 6 4.79 21.19 -39.56
C GLN A 6 4.98 19.85 -38.85
N PHE A 7 3.92 19.32 -38.25
CA PHE A 7 3.86 17.90 -37.88
C PHE A 7 3.13 17.14 -38.99
N LEU A 8 3.76 16.08 -39.46
CA LEU A 8 3.22 15.16 -40.46
C LEU A 8 2.04 14.40 -39.85
N CYS A 9 0.84 14.60 -40.41
CA CYS A 9 -0.25 13.66 -40.26
C CYS A 9 0.12 12.34 -40.94
N GLY A 10 0.19 11.26 -40.16
CA GLY A 10 0.26 9.91 -40.71
C GLY A 10 -1.03 9.58 -41.45
N ALA A 11 -0.98 9.63 -42.78
CA ALA A 11 -2.04 9.09 -43.63
C ALA A 11 -1.89 7.57 -43.68
N ALA A 12 -2.87 6.84 -43.17
CA ALA A 12 -2.99 5.41 -43.38
C ALA A 12 -3.28 5.15 -44.87
N VAL A 13 -2.28 4.63 -45.60
CA VAL A 13 -2.46 4.19 -46.99
C VAL A 13 -2.94 2.74 -46.98
N ALA A 14 -4.24 2.55 -47.16
CA ALA A 14 -4.82 1.25 -47.46
C ALA A 14 -4.41 0.83 -48.88
N SER A 15 -3.47 -0.11 -48.99
CA SER A 15 -3.11 -0.74 -50.27
C SER A 15 -3.86 -2.07 -50.39
N LEU A 16 -4.98 -2.07 -51.12
CA LEU A 16 -5.72 -3.28 -51.48
C LEU A 16 -5.07 -3.91 -52.71
N VAL A 17 -4.40 -5.05 -52.55
CA VAL A 17 -4.04 -5.94 -53.68
C VAL A 17 -4.94 -7.17 -53.60
N ALA A 18 -5.92 -7.24 -54.49
CA ALA A 18 -6.77 -8.40 -54.67
C ALA A 18 -6.00 -9.51 -55.40
N GLY A 19 -5.92 -10.69 -54.79
CA GLY A 19 -5.30 -11.87 -55.39
C GLY A 19 -5.54 -13.16 -54.63
N GLY A 20 -6.72 -13.76 -54.82
CA GLY A 20 -6.91 -15.22 -54.87
C GLY A 20 -6.66 -16.08 -53.62
N GLY A 21 -7.70 -16.23 -52.79
CA GLY A 21 -8.15 -17.53 -52.29
C GLY A 21 -7.36 -18.24 -51.17
N ALA A 22 -7.80 -18.04 -49.93
CA ALA A 22 -8.00 -19.11 -48.94
C ALA A 22 -8.79 -18.52 -47.75
N ALA A 23 -9.79 -19.26 -47.25
CA ALA A 23 -10.69 -18.84 -46.19
C ALA A 23 -9.95 -18.63 -44.85
N VAL A 24 -10.05 -17.43 -44.29
CA VAL A 24 -9.86 -17.17 -42.85
C VAL A 24 -10.96 -16.19 -42.47
N GLY A 25 -11.70 -16.54 -41.41
CA GLY A 25 -12.87 -15.80 -40.95
C GLY A 25 -12.56 -14.33 -40.71
N THR A 26 -13.44 -13.45 -41.20
CA THR A 26 -13.50 -12.05 -40.82
C THR A 26 -13.52 -11.92 -39.30
N GLN A 27 -12.44 -11.40 -38.71
CA GLN A 27 -12.52 -10.86 -37.36
C GLN A 27 -13.56 -9.74 -37.38
N VAL A 28 -14.62 -9.95 -36.60
CA VAL A 28 -15.59 -8.93 -36.25
C VAL A 28 -14.81 -7.80 -35.58
N GLY A 29 -14.96 -6.58 -36.10
CA GLY A 29 -14.25 -5.42 -35.60
C GLY A 29 -14.44 -5.25 -34.09
N LEU A 30 -13.34 -4.95 -33.40
CA LEU A 30 -13.34 -4.35 -32.08
C LEU A 30 -14.39 -3.22 -32.09
N SER A 31 -15.45 -3.41 -31.31
CA SER A 31 -16.53 -2.44 -31.20
C SER A 31 -15.94 -1.11 -30.73
N THR A 32 -16.50 0.00 -31.20
CA THR A 32 -16.12 1.35 -30.77
C THR A 32 -16.16 1.55 -29.24
N LEU A 33 -16.92 0.72 -28.52
CA LEU A 33 -16.93 0.65 -27.05
C LEU A 33 -15.60 0.17 -26.44
N SER A 34 -14.77 -0.54 -27.20
CA SER A 34 -13.45 -1.01 -26.77
C SER A 34 -12.31 -0.02 -27.04
N ALA A 35 -12.60 1.15 -27.62
CA ALA A 35 -11.61 2.19 -27.87
C ALA A 35 -11.70 3.36 -26.89
N ASP A 36 -12.88 3.61 -26.31
CA ASP A 36 -13.10 4.73 -25.38
C ASP A 36 -12.40 4.51 -24.01
N TRP A 37 -12.35 3.28 -23.47
CA TRP A 37 -11.58 2.97 -22.25
C TRP A 37 -10.06 3.03 -22.45
N MET A 38 -9.60 3.00 -23.71
CA MET A 38 -8.18 3.10 -24.05
C MET A 38 -7.73 4.58 -24.16
N LEU A 39 -8.65 5.53 -24.01
CA LEU A 39 -8.44 6.98 -24.07
C LEU A 39 -8.79 7.69 -22.75
N ALA A 40 -9.64 7.11 -21.90
CA ALA A 40 -9.95 7.68 -20.59
C ALA A 40 -8.78 7.51 -19.60
N ALA A 41 -8.57 8.52 -18.74
CA ALA A 41 -7.56 8.45 -17.70
C ALA A 41 -7.92 7.38 -16.66
N GLU A 42 -6.98 6.49 -16.34
CA GLU A 42 -7.13 5.59 -15.18
C GLU A 42 -6.71 6.34 -13.92
N HIS A 43 -7.63 6.48 -12.95
CA HIS A 43 -7.33 7.07 -11.64
C HIS A 43 -7.45 6.02 -10.54
N VAL A 44 -6.42 5.91 -9.70
CA VAL A 44 -6.39 4.97 -8.58
C VAL A 44 -6.18 5.73 -7.27
N LEU A 45 -7.11 5.60 -6.34
CA LEU A 45 -7.03 6.16 -5.00
C LEU A 45 -6.80 5.05 -3.97
N LEU A 46 -5.67 5.10 -3.26
CA LEU A 46 -5.48 4.37 -2.01
C LEU A 46 -5.83 5.28 -0.84
N ILE A 47 -6.74 4.82 0.02
CA ILE A 47 -7.06 5.45 1.30
C ILE A 47 -6.52 4.56 2.42
N GLY A 48 -5.60 5.11 3.20
CA GLY A 48 -5.05 4.46 4.38
C GLY A 48 -5.61 5.08 5.66
N VAL A 49 -6.14 4.24 6.55
CA VAL A 49 -6.53 4.65 7.90
C VAL A 49 -5.73 3.84 8.91
N ASP A 50 -4.90 4.48 9.72
CA ASP A 50 -3.96 3.80 10.61
C ASP A 50 -4.65 3.19 11.83
N GLY A 51 -4.29 1.95 12.17
CA GLY A 51 -4.71 1.30 13.42
C GLY A 51 -6.21 1.08 13.58
N VAL A 52 -6.98 0.94 12.49
CA VAL A 52 -8.45 0.82 12.54
C VAL A 52 -8.94 -0.63 12.62
N ASN A 53 -9.59 -1.00 13.72
CA ASN A 53 -10.27 -2.28 13.82
C ASN A 53 -11.51 -2.35 12.92
N LEU A 54 -11.56 -3.31 11.98
CA LEU A 54 -12.75 -3.54 11.14
C LEU A 54 -14.03 -3.71 11.97
N SER A 55 -13.96 -4.45 13.09
CA SER A 55 -15.12 -4.63 13.98
C SER A 55 -15.67 -3.32 14.53
N LYS A 56 -14.83 -2.29 14.74
CA LYS A 56 -15.23 -0.97 15.23
C LYS A 56 -15.83 -0.10 14.13
N ILE A 57 -15.38 -0.26 12.89
CA ILE A 57 -16.08 0.30 11.73
C ILE A 57 -17.50 -0.26 11.67
N LEU A 58 -17.64 -1.59 11.75
CA LEU A 58 -18.94 -2.26 11.69
C LEU A 58 -19.86 -1.88 12.86
N GLU A 59 -19.30 -1.53 14.02
CA GLU A 59 -20.05 -1.16 15.22
C GLU A 59 -20.50 0.32 15.19
N TYR A 60 -19.61 1.23 14.79
CA TYR A 60 -19.80 2.67 15.00
C TYR A 60 -20.06 3.45 13.70
N ALA A 61 -19.55 2.96 12.57
CA ALA A 61 -19.51 3.67 11.30
C ALA A 61 -20.14 2.88 10.14
N TYR A 62 -21.00 1.90 10.44
CA TYR A 62 -21.79 1.18 9.44
C TYR A 62 -23.17 1.81 9.25
N ASN A 63 -23.19 3.01 8.71
CA ASN A 63 -24.42 3.80 8.46
C ASN A 63 -24.26 4.66 7.19
N GLU A 64 -25.36 5.21 6.69
CA GLU A 64 -25.41 5.93 5.41
C GLU A 64 -24.56 7.22 5.35
N ASP A 65 -24.16 7.78 6.50
CA ASP A 65 -23.34 9.00 6.56
C ASP A 65 -21.83 8.68 6.62
N SER A 66 -21.45 7.41 6.51
CA SER A 66 -20.08 6.94 6.63
C SER A 66 -19.51 6.43 5.31
N GLY A 67 -18.38 6.99 4.90
CA GLY A 67 -17.65 6.59 3.71
C GLY A 67 -17.13 5.16 3.78
N PHE A 68 -16.96 4.58 4.98
CA PHE A 68 -16.70 3.14 5.10
C PHE A 68 -17.87 2.31 4.57
N LYS A 69 -19.10 2.68 4.94
CA LYS A 69 -20.30 1.99 4.46
C LYS A 69 -20.49 2.18 2.97
N THR A 70 -20.32 3.41 2.46
CA THR A 70 -20.37 3.67 1.02
C THR A 70 -19.34 2.84 0.24
N ALA A 71 -18.07 2.79 0.69
CA ALA A 71 -17.05 1.98 0.05
C ALA A 71 -17.38 0.48 0.10
N MET A 72 -17.94 -0.02 1.21
CA MET A 72 -18.40 -1.41 1.31
C MET A 72 -19.58 -1.72 0.39
N ASP A 73 -20.49 -0.76 0.19
CA ASP A 73 -21.65 -0.92 -0.71
C ASP A 73 -21.26 -0.88 -2.18
N GLN A 74 -20.28 -0.05 -2.55
CA GLN A 74 -19.80 0.14 -3.92
C GLN A 74 -18.68 -0.81 -4.32
N GLY A 75 -18.13 -1.57 -3.37
CA GLY A 75 -16.97 -2.41 -3.61
C GLY A 75 -17.13 -3.83 -3.06
N ILE A 76 -16.01 -4.53 -3.05
CA ILE A 76 -15.86 -5.84 -2.42
C ILE A 76 -15.04 -5.66 -1.15
N THR A 77 -15.56 -6.15 -0.03
CA THR A 77 -14.88 -6.05 1.27
C THR A 77 -14.24 -7.36 1.65
N GLY A 78 -12.92 -7.37 1.84
CA GLY A 78 -12.20 -8.50 2.43
C GLY A 78 -11.76 -8.18 3.86
N ALA A 79 -12.26 -8.95 4.82
CA ALA A 79 -11.61 -9.00 6.13
C ALA A 79 -10.25 -9.71 5.95
N ALA A 80 -9.17 -9.04 6.35
CA ALA A 80 -7.80 -9.54 6.19
C ALA A 80 -7.17 -9.84 7.55
N SER A 81 -6.15 -10.69 7.58
CA SER A 81 -5.41 -11.00 8.80
C SER A 81 -3.91 -10.88 8.60
N LEU A 82 -3.27 -10.22 9.56
CA LEU A 82 -1.82 -10.06 9.67
C LEU A 82 -1.21 -11.14 10.57
N THR A 83 -1.91 -12.25 10.77
CA THR A 83 -1.38 -13.36 11.58
C THR A 83 -0.07 -13.84 10.98
N ASN A 84 0.98 -13.90 11.80
CA ASN A 84 2.38 -14.17 11.40
C ASN A 84 3.15 -12.99 10.79
N HIS A 85 2.54 -11.80 10.73
CA HIS A 85 3.19 -10.54 10.38
C HIS A 85 3.16 -9.62 11.61
N THR A 86 4.16 -8.75 11.77
CA THR A 86 4.14 -7.78 12.87
C THR A 86 3.02 -6.75 12.66
N THR A 87 2.36 -6.32 13.73
CA THR A 87 1.29 -5.32 13.66
C THR A 87 1.84 -3.94 13.99
N ILE A 88 3.03 -3.60 13.47
CA ILE A 88 3.68 -2.29 13.64
C ILE A 88 3.58 -1.55 12.31
N SER A 89 3.24 -0.26 12.35
CA SER A 89 2.85 0.52 11.17
C SER A 89 3.91 0.55 10.08
N GLY A 90 5.18 0.81 10.40
CA GLY A 90 6.28 0.88 9.43
C GLY A 90 6.39 -0.40 8.59
N PRO A 91 6.57 -1.59 9.21
CA PRO A 91 6.52 -2.87 8.51
C PRO A 91 5.24 -3.12 7.71
N SER A 92 4.06 -2.84 8.27
CA SER A 92 2.78 -3.14 7.62
C SER A 92 2.50 -2.23 6.42
N TRP A 93 2.79 -0.93 6.52
CA TRP A 93 2.75 -0.01 5.39
C TRP A 93 3.83 -0.32 4.35
N SER A 94 5.02 -0.76 4.75
CA SER A 94 6.00 -1.28 3.80
C SER A 94 5.42 -2.47 3.02
N THR A 95 4.77 -3.43 3.69
CA THR A 95 4.10 -4.54 3.00
C THR A 95 3.05 -4.05 1.99
N ILE A 96 2.15 -3.15 2.41
CA ILE A 96 1.10 -2.60 1.54
C ILE A 96 1.70 -1.93 0.30
N LEU A 97 2.77 -1.15 0.47
CA LEU A 97 3.37 -0.32 -0.57
C LEU A 97 4.48 -1.01 -1.36
N THR A 98 4.93 -2.21 -0.98
CA THR A 98 5.89 -3.00 -1.76
C THR A 98 5.33 -4.34 -2.25
N GLY A 99 4.18 -4.79 -1.76
CA GLY A 99 3.54 -6.06 -2.15
C GLY A 99 4.26 -7.32 -1.65
N VAL A 100 5.12 -7.20 -0.65
CA VAL A 100 5.88 -8.30 -0.03
C VAL A 100 5.84 -8.21 1.48
N TRP A 101 5.98 -9.33 2.19
CA TRP A 101 5.94 -9.37 3.66
C TRP A 101 7.27 -9.01 4.31
N ASP A 102 7.28 -8.89 5.65
CA ASP A 102 8.42 -8.46 6.45
C ASP A 102 9.58 -9.47 6.48
N ASP A 103 9.34 -10.72 6.10
CA ASP A 103 10.37 -11.73 5.87
C ASP A 103 11.18 -11.48 4.58
N LYS A 104 10.68 -10.61 3.69
CA LYS A 104 11.36 -10.08 2.50
C LYS A 104 11.90 -8.67 2.71
N HIS A 105 11.04 -7.69 2.97
CA HIS A 105 11.48 -6.28 3.00
C HIS A 105 12.32 -5.92 4.22
N GLY A 106 12.23 -6.69 5.33
CA GLY A 106 13.14 -6.55 6.46
C GLY A 106 12.99 -5.26 7.27
N VAL A 107 11.86 -4.57 7.13
CA VAL A 107 11.48 -3.42 7.97
C VAL A 107 10.92 -3.98 9.27
N ILE A 108 11.39 -3.47 10.41
CA ILE A 108 11.11 -4.07 11.72
C ILE A 108 10.43 -3.11 12.71
N ASN A 109 10.45 -1.80 12.44
CA ASN A 109 9.92 -0.76 13.32
C ASN A 109 9.67 0.54 12.55
N ASN A 110 9.22 1.57 13.27
CA ASN A 110 8.90 2.90 12.75
C ASN A 110 10.14 3.82 12.63
N LEU A 111 11.38 3.29 12.74
CA LEU A 111 12.57 4.06 12.40
C LEU A 111 12.82 3.97 10.91
N PHE A 112 12.59 5.08 10.21
CA PHE A 112 12.72 5.11 8.77
C PHE A 112 14.13 4.78 8.30
N ARG A 113 14.23 3.90 7.29
CA ARG A 113 15.48 3.50 6.64
C ARG A 113 15.24 3.34 5.14
N PRO A 114 15.86 4.16 4.27
CA PRO A 114 15.54 4.17 2.85
C PRO A 114 16.11 2.97 2.08
N GLU A 115 17.12 2.26 2.60
CA GLU A 115 17.89 1.30 1.80
C GLU A 115 17.08 0.05 1.41
N VAL A 116 16.02 -0.26 2.15
CA VAL A 116 15.12 -1.39 1.86
C VAL A 116 14.38 -1.16 0.54
N TYR A 117 14.01 0.10 0.24
CA TYR A 117 13.21 0.45 -0.94
C TYR A 117 14.01 0.50 -2.24
N THR A 118 15.35 0.32 -2.17
CA THR A 118 16.15 0.03 -3.36
C THR A 118 16.03 -1.44 -3.76
N GLN A 119 15.95 -2.35 -2.77
CA GLN A 119 15.83 -3.80 -3.02
C GLN A 119 14.38 -4.20 -3.29
N TRP A 120 13.45 -3.57 -2.58
CA TRP A 120 12.02 -3.77 -2.66
C TRP A 120 11.36 -2.44 -3.02
N PRO A 121 11.34 -2.06 -4.31
CA PRO A 121 10.80 -0.78 -4.74
C PRO A 121 9.33 -0.64 -4.33
N SER A 122 8.96 0.54 -3.85
CA SER A 122 7.56 0.85 -3.54
C SER A 122 6.72 0.96 -4.81
N VAL A 123 5.39 0.95 -4.65
CA VAL A 123 4.43 1.20 -5.73
C VAL A 123 4.73 2.50 -6.46
N PHE A 124 5.16 3.56 -5.77
CA PHE A 124 5.62 4.81 -6.37
C PHE A 124 6.81 4.57 -7.29
N ASN A 125 7.87 3.93 -6.80
CA ASN A 125 9.05 3.63 -7.61
C ASN A 125 8.71 2.81 -8.86
N LEU A 126 7.79 1.86 -8.72
CA LEU A 126 7.36 1.00 -9.81
C LEU A 126 6.50 1.74 -10.85
N ILE A 127 5.63 2.66 -10.42
CA ILE A 127 4.86 3.52 -11.32
C ILE A 127 5.80 4.48 -12.04
N GLU A 128 6.57 5.27 -11.31
CA GLU A 128 7.49 6.29 -11.82
C GLU A 128 8.52 5.73 -12.81
N TYR A 129 9.00 4.51 -12.57
CA TYR A 129 9.92 3.86 -13.49
C TYR A 129 9.25 3.38 -14.79
N ASN A 130 8.09 2.74 -14.70
CA ASN A 130 7.47 2.09 -15.86
C ASN A 130 6.60 3.05 -16.69
N LYS A 131 5.98 4.02 -16.03
CA LYS A 131 5.02 4.98 -16.57
C LYS A 131 5.17 6.35 -15.89
N PRO A 132 6.29 7.06 -16.13
CA PRO A 132 6.55 8.38 -15.55
C PRO A 132 5.56 9.47 -15.99
N GLU A 133 4.65 9.16 -16.93
CA GLU A 133 3.53 10.01 -17.29
C GLU A 133 2.34 9.96 -16.31
N ILE A 134 2.28 8.95 -15.42
CA ILE A 134 1.24 8.84 -14.40
C ILE A 134 1.57 9.81 -13.26
N ASP A 135 0.64 10.70 -12.95
CA ASP A 135 0.82 11.68 -11.88
C ASP A 135 0.68 11.01 -10.50
N THR A 136 1.79 10.84 -9.79
CA THR A 136 1.77 10.21 -8.46
C THR A 136 1.72 11.23 -7.33
N THR A 137 0.91 10.95 -6.30
CA THR A 137 0.75 11.86 -5.17
C THR A 137 0.59 11.10 -3.87
N ILE A 138 1.25 11.58 -2.81
CA ILE A 138 0.98 11.18 -1.44
C ILE A 138 0.58 12.41 -0.60
N ILE A 139 -0.47 12.24 0.19
CA ILE A 139 -0.93 13.22 1.18
C ILE A 139 -1.08 12.46 2.51
N SER A 140 -0.21 12.74 3.46
CA SER A 140 -0.15 12.01 4.72
C SER A 140 0.23 12.91 5.88
N ASN A 141 -0.28 12.57 7.07
CA ASN A 141 0.09 13.21 8.33
C ASN A 141 1.03 12.37 9.20
N TRP A 142 1.72 11.40 8.58
CA TRP A 142 2.81 10.65 9.19
C TRP A 142 4.05 10.67 8.30
N ASP A 143 5.11 11.32 8.80
CA ASP A 143 6.34 11.63 8.06
C ASP A 143 7.04 10.37 7.50
N TYR A 144 6.88 9.22 8.15
CA TYR A 144 7.44 7.95 7.67
C TYR A 144 6.98 7.61 6.25
N LEU A 145 5.71 7.84 5.92
CA LEU A 145 5.17 7.54 4.59
C LEU A 145 5.65 8.54 3.54
N ASN A 146 5.79 9.82 3.91
CA ASN A 146 6.40 10.83 3.04
C ASN A 146 7.85 10.45 2.71
N GLN A 147 8.63 10.04 3.72
CA GLN A 147 10.00 9.57 3.52
C GLN A 147 10.06 8.27 2.67
N LEU A 148 9.10 7.35 2.83
CA LEU A 148 8.99 6.13 2.03
C LEU A 148 8.71 6.45 0.56
N ALA A 149 7.78 7.38 0.29
CA ALA A 149 7.44 7.79 -1.05
C ALA A 149 8.60 8.51 -1.78
N ASP A 150 9.48 9.18 -1.03
CA ASP A 150 10.72 9.80 -1.55
C ASP A 150 11.90 8.82 -1.66
N ALA A 151 11.80 7.63 -1.07
CA ALA A 151 12.91 6.68 -1.06
C ALA A 151 12.98 5.84 -2.34
N GLY A 152 14.17 5.30 -2.59
CA GLY A 152 14.47 4.62 -3.85
C GLY A 152 15.02 5.58 -4.89
N ASN A 153 14.97 5.18 -6.15
CA ASN A 153 15.55 5.94 -7.26
C ASN A 153 14.51 6.73 -8.05
N TYR A 154 13.23 6.44 -7.83
CA TYR A 154 12.09 6.98 -8.56
C TYR A 154 11.06 7.46 -7.53
N PRO A 155 11.27 8.64 -6.93
CA PRO A 155 10.39 9.18 -5.90
C PRO A 155 9.06 9.64 -6.49
N VAL A 156 8.04 9.72 -5.65
CA VAL A 156 6.72 10.30 -5.97
C VAL A 156 6.84 11.73 -6.56
N ASP A 157 5.94 12.09 -7.48
CA ASP A 157 5.92 13.45 -8.07
C ASP A 157 5.53 14.52 -7.04
N ASN A 158 4.48 14.25 -6.25
CA ASN A 158 3.90 15.19 -5.32
C ASN A 158 3.86 14.61 -3.91
N ASN A 159 4.73 15.13 -3.04
CA ASN A 159 4.87 14.68 -1.67
C ASN A 159 4.36 15.74 -0.67
N VAL A 160 3.18 15.50 -0.10
CA VAL A 160 2.51 16.46 0.79
C VAL A 160 2.45 15.91 2.21
N PHE A 161 3.26 16.49 3.10
CA PHE A 161 3.25 16.18 4.54
C PHE A 161 2.38 17.19 5.29
N VAL A 162 1.44 16.67 6.08
CA VAL A 162 0.59 17.45 6.99
C VAL A 162 1.07 17.23 8.43
N PRO A 163 1.86 18.15 9.01
CA PRO A 163 2.38 17.95 10.36
C PRO A 163 1.28 18.04 11.42
N PHE A 164 1.50 17.39 12.56
CA PHE A 164 0.69 17.62 13.75
C PHE A 164 0.73 19.08 14.18
N GLU A 165 -0.43 19.69 14.38
CA GLU A 165 -0.56 21.05 14.92
C GLU A 165 -1.15 21.04 16.33
N ASP A 166 -2.41 20.65 16.48
CA ASP A 166 -3.15 20.72 17.74
C ASP A 166 -4.00 19.48 18.06
N SER A 167 -4.53 18.82 17.04
CA SER A 167 -5.38 17.64 17.13
C SER A 167 -5.22 16.77 15.90
N TRP A 168 -5.14 15.45 16.08
CA TRP A 168 -5.09 14.50 14.98
C TRP A 168 -6.37 14.54 14.11
N ALA A 169 -7.51 14.92 14.69
CA ALA A 169 -8.74 15.12 13.93
C ALA A 169 -8.62 16.30 12.94
N ASN A 170 -7.97 17.39 13.34
CA ASN A 170 -7.79 18.57 12.48
C ASN A 170 -6.79 18.27 11.35
N THR A 171 -5.75 17.49 11.65
CA THR A 171 -4.79 17.08 10.61
C THR A 171 -5.39 16.10 9.63
N ASP A 172 -6.24 15.16 10.08
CA ASP A 172 -6.99 14.26 9.20
C ASP A 172 -7.99 15.05 8.32
N GLU A 173 -8.65 16.08 8.86
CA GLU A 173 -9.51 16.99 8.10
C GLU A 173 -8.72 17.76 7.03
N LEU A 174 -7.50 18.22 7.35
CA LEU A 174 -6.64 18.89 6.37
C LEU A 174 -6.13 17.93 5.29
N VAL A 175 -5.73 16.70 5.65
CA VAL A 175 -5.43 15.64 4.65
C VAL A 175 -6.63 15.45 3.73
N THR A 176 -7.83 15.32 4.30
CA THR A 176 -9.09 15.16 3.54
C THR A 176 -9.32 16.31 2.58
N ALA A 177 -9.16 17.55 3.03
CA ALA A 177 -9.33 18.73 2.18
C ALA A 177 -8.32 18.80 1.03
N LEU A 178 -7.06 18.42 1.27
CA LEU A 178 -6.01 18.38 0.25
C LEU A 178 -6.23 17.25 -0.76
N THR A 179 -6.68 16.08 -0.29
CA THR A 179 -7.08 14.94 -1.13
C THR A 179 -8.23 15.33 -2.04
N ILE A 180 -9.27 15.98 -1.51
CA ILE A 180 -10.39 16.52 -2.30
C ILE A 180 -9.88 17.55 -3.32
N ALA A 181 -9.01 18.48 -2.93
CA ALA A 181 -8.45 19.45 -3.85
C ALA A 181 -7.68 18.79 -5.01
N ARG A 182 -6.97 17.68 -4.74
CA ARG A 182 -6.26 16.91 -5.77
C ARG A 182 -7.23 16.22 -6.73
N ILE A 183 -8.27 15.58 -6.20
CA ILE A 183 -9.35 14.97 -7.00
C ILE A 183 -10.05 16.02 -7.86
N MET A 184 -10.44 17.16 -7.29
CA MET A 184 -11.08 18.25 -8.03
C MET A 184 -10.17 18.85 -9.10
N GLY A 185 -8.85 18.74 -8.93
CA GLY A 185 -7.86 19.16 -9.93
C GLY A 185 -7.91 18.34 -11.22
N THR A 186 -8.52 17.16 -11.23
CA THR A 186 -8.67 16.34 -12.45
C THR A 186 -9.87 16.73 -13.32
N LEU A 187 -10.71 17.68 -12.88
CA LEU A 187 -11.80 18.23 -13.71
C LEU A 187 -11.30 18.84 -15.02
N ASP A 188 -10.14 19.49 -14.95
CA ASP A 188 -9.44 20.09 -16.08
C ASP A 188 -8.21 19.23 -16.40
N ASN A 189 -8.41 17.95 -16.77
CA ASN A 189 -7.37 17.02 -17.22
C ASN A 189 -7.30 16.96 -18.77
N PRO A 190 -6.76 18.00 -19.45
CA PRO A 190 -6.85 18.11 -20.91
C PRO A 190 -6.05 17.06 -21.69
N ASP A 191 -5.14 16.36 -21.00
CA ASP A 191 -4.20 15.41 -21.59
C ASP A 191 -4.52 13.96 -21.17
N ASP A 192 -5.69 13.71 -20.56
CA ASP A 192 -6.15 12.39 -20.07
C ASP A 192 -5.08 11.68 -19.21
N ILE A 193 -4.40 12.44 -18.35
CA ILE A 193 -3.31 11.95 -17.50
C ILE A 193 -3.89 11.05 -16.39
N SER A 194 -3.47 9.79 -16.38
CA SER A 194 -3.69 8.86 -15.27
C SER A 194 -3.05 9.34 -13.97
N SER A 195 -3.64 9.01 -12.82
CA SER A 195 -3.05 9.39 -11.52
C SER A 195 -3.13 8.28 -10.49
N PHE A 196 -2.09 8.19 -9.66
CA PHE A 196 -2.11 7.41 -8.43
C PHE A 196 -2.05 8.34 -7.22
N LEU A 197 -3.10 8.33 -6.38
CA LEU A 197 -3.19 9.14 -5.18
C LEU A 197 -3.23 8.24 -3.94
N PHE A 198 -2.34 8.50 -2.97
CA PHE A 198 -2.40 7.88 -1.65
C PHE A 198 -2.75 8.94 -0.59
N SER A 199 -3.90 8.78 0.05
CA SER A 199 -4.38 9.62 1.16
C SER A 199 -4.31 8.83 2.46
N TYR A 200 -3.56 9.31 3.45
CA TYR A 200 -3.36 8.61 4.72
C TYR A 200 -3.75 9.45 5.94
N GLN A 201 -4.47 8.83 6.88
CA GLN A 201 -5.02 9.44 8.09
C GLN A 201 -4.68 8.61 9.34
N VAL A 202 -4.27 9.27 10.43
CA VAL A 202 -3.64 8.64 11.61
C VAL A 202 -4.49 8.72 12.89
N GLN A 203 -5.58 9.49 12.91
CA GLN A 203 -6.29 9.83 14.15
C GLN A 203 -6.70 8.62 15.00
N ALA A 204 -7.15 7.53 14.37
CA ALA A 204 -7.62 6.36 15.11
C ALA A 204 -6.50 5.65 15.89
N ASP A 205 -5.34 5.43 15.27
CA ASP A 205 -4.20 4.82 15.96
C ASP A 205 -3.75 5.66 17.17
N GLU A 206 -3.60 6.97 16.98
CA GLU A 206 -3.22 7.90 18.03
C GLU A 206 -4.24 7.98 19.18
N ALA A 207 -5.53 7.89 18.86
CA ALA A 207 -6.59 7.75 19.87
C ALA A 207 -6.51 6.39 20.58
N GLY A 208 -6.17 5.32 19.86
CA GLY A 208 -5.94 3.99 20.40
C GLY A 208 -4.78 3.99 21.40
N HIS A 209 -3.65 4.59 21.04
CA HIS A 209 -2.50 4.70 21.92
C HIS A 209 -2.79 5.55 23.17
N SER A 210 -3.57 6.62 23.02
CA SER A 210 -3.87 7.54 24.12
C SER A 210 -4.96 7.03 25.08
N PHE A 211 -5.94 6.26 24.57
CA PHE A 211 -7.15 5.92 25.32
C PHE A 211 -7.55 4.44 25.26
N GLY A 212 -6.97 3.65 24.34
CA GLY A 212 -7.33 2.26 24.04
C GLY A 212 -8.36 2.15 22.91
N GLY A 213 -8.32 1.06 22.14
CA GLY A 213 -9.23 0.81 21.00
C GLY A 213 -10.70 0.56 21.40
N GLY A 214 -10.96 0.42 22.70
CA GLY A 214 -12.29 0.30 23.27
C GLY A 214 -12.89 1.59 23.84
N SER A 215 -12.21 2.72 23.67
CA SER A 215 -12.57 4.00 24.26
C SER A 215 -13.60 4.79 23.44
N GLU A 216 -14.21 5.81 24.05
CA GLU A 216 -15.10 6.75 23.36
C GLU A 216 -14.31 7.62 22.37
N GLU A 217 -13.05 7.93 22.68
CA GLU A 217 -12.14 8.70 21.83
C GLU A 217 -11.79 7.94 20.55
N TYR A 218 -11.47 6.65 20.66
CA TYR A 218 -11.24 5.79 19.50
C TYR A 218 -12.50 5.61 18.67
N MET A 219 -13.66 5.40 19.31
CA MET A 219 -14.96 5.38 18.63
C MET A 219 -15.19 6.68 17.83
N GLN A 220 -14.94 7.84 18.42
CA GLN A 220 -15.11 9.13 17.76
C GLN A 220 -14.13 9.31 16.59
N ALA A 221 -12.88 8.83 16.72
CA ALA A 221 -11.93 8.84 15.62
C ALA A 221 -12.40 7.99 14.44
N VAL A 222 -12.93 6.78 14.68
CA VAL A 222 -13.50 5.93 13.62
C VAL A 222 -14.69 6.60 12.93
N ILE A 223 -15.56 7.29 13.67
CA ILE A 223 -16.68 8.07 13.10
C ILE A 223 -16.16 9.23 12.23
N ASN A 224 -15.15 9.97 12.71
CA ASN A 224 -14.55 11.07 11.95
C ASN A 224 -13.92 10.57 10.64
N LEU A 225 -13.17 9.47 10.68
CA LEU A 225 -12.60 8.85 9.49
C LEU A 225 -13.69 8.48 8.48
N GLY A 226 -14.81 7.90 8.93
CA GLY A 226 -15.97 7.63 8.08
C GLY A 226 -16.50 8.88 7.39
N ALA A 227 -16.65 9.99 8.13
CA ALA A 227 -17.10 11.26 7.56
C ALA A 227 -16.09 11.88 6.57
N ASN A 228 -14.79 11.74 6.83
CA ASN A 228 -13.72 12.19 5.95
C ASN A 228 -13.72 11.42 4.63
N ILE A 229 -13.80 10.09 4.69
CA ILE A 229 -13.90 9.22 3.52
C ILE A 229 -15.16 9.57 2.71
N GLN A 230 -16.29 9.83 3.37
CA GLN A 230 -17.53 10.22 2.68
C GLN A 230 -17.35 11.47 1.82
N GLN A 231 -16.62 12.47 2.33
CA GLN A 231 -16.33 13.70 1.57
C GLN A 231 -15.41 13.45 0.37
N ILE A 232 -14.41 12.57 0.52
CA ILE A 232 -13.52 12.15 -0.56
C ILE A 232 -14.31 11.43 -1.66
N LEU A 233 -15.14 10.44 -1.29
CA LEU A 233 -15.97 9.70 -2.24
C LEU A 233 -17.00 10.59 -2.93
N ALA A 234 -17.54 11.59 -2.24
CA ALA A 234 -18.43 12.58 -2.85
C ALA A 234 -17.70 13.44 -3.90
N ALA A 235 -16.43 13.80 -3.68
CA ALA A 235 -15.62 14.52 -4.67
C ALA A 235 -15.35 13.65 -5.91
N ILE A 236 -15.03 12.36 -5.73
CA ILE A 236 -14.88 11.41 -6.84
C ILE A 236 -16.18 11.30 -7.63
N ALA A 237 -17.31 11.09 -6.96
CA ALA A 237 -18.61 11.00 -7.61
C ALA A 237 -18.95 12.27 -8.42
N TYR A 238 -18.57 13.44 -7.91
CA TYR A 238 -18.72 14.70 -8.62
C TYR A 238 -17.84 14.76 -9.87
N VAL A 239 -16.54 14.49 -9.75
CA VAL A 239 -15.60 14.51 -10.89
C VAL A 239 -16.01 13.50 -11.97
N ARG A 240 -16.37 12.28 -11.58
CA ARG A 240 -16.86 11.22 -12.48
C ARG A 240 -18.09 11.69 -13.26
N ALA A 241 -19.00 12.41 -12.63
CA ALA A 241 -20.20 12.92 -13.29
C ALA A 241 -19.91 14.03 -14.32
N GLU A 242 -18.85 14.81 -14.12
CA GLU A 242 -18.47 15.92 -15.01
C GLU A 242 -17.53 15.48 -16.15
N THR A 243 -16.62 14.55 -15.88
CA THR A 243 -15.54 14.14 -16.82
C THR A 243 -15.85 12.82 -17.52
N GLY A 244 -16.54 11.90 -16.84
CA GLY A 244 -16.65 10.50 -17.26
C GLY A 244 -15.44 9.64 -16.86
N ASP A 245 -14.44 10.21 -16.19
CA ASP A 245 -13.29 9.47 -15.70
C ASP A 245 -13.67 8.61 -14.48
N ASP A 246 -13.44 7.31 -14.58
CA ASP A 246 -13.71 6.36 -13.52
C ASP A 246 -12.51 6.25 -12.56
N TRP A 247 -12.81 6.02 -11.28
CA TRP A 247 -11.80 5.89 -10.23
C TRP A 247 -11.88 4.49 -9.61
N SER A 248 -10.74 3.82 -9.54
CA SER A 248 -10.58 2.63 -8.71
C SER A 248 -10.18 3.05 -7.30
N ILE A 249 -10.87 2.55 -6.28
CA ILE A 249 -10.65 2.92 -4.88
C ILE A 249 -10.23 1.69 -4.08
N ILE A 250 -9.15 1.82 -3.33
CA ILE A 250 -8.67 0.84 -2.36
C ILE A 250 -8.68 1.51 -1.00
N LEU A 251 -9.33 0.90 -0.01
CA LEU A 251 -9.38 1.39 1.37
C LEU A 251 -8.91 0.29 2.32
N THR A 252 -7.93 0.60 3.17
CA THR A 252 -7.28 -0.39 4.04
C THR A 252 -6.78 0.22 5.36
N THR A 253 -6.37 -0.67 6.26
CA THR A 253 -5.65 -0.36 7.49
C THR A 253 -4.39 -1.22 7.54
N ASP A 254 -3.32 -0.71 8.12
CA ASP A 254 -2.07 -1.42 8.30
C ASP A 254 -2.13 -2.44 9.45
N HIS A 255 -2.86 -2.15 10.52
CA HIS A 255 -3.18 -3.06 11.62
C HIS A 255 -4.48 -2.67 12.33
N GLY A 256 -4.87 -3.45 13.34
CA GLY A 256 -5.89 -3.05 14.31
C GLY A 256 -5.27 -2.66 15.66
N HIS A 257 -6.11 -2.46 16.67
CA HIS A 257 -5.67 -2.00 17.99
C HIS A 257 -6.25 -2.86 19.13
N GLN A 258 -5.52 -2.96 20.25
CA GLN A 258 -5.99 -3.60 21.48
C GLN A 258 -7.15 -2.80 22.10
N GLN A 259 -8.09 -3.51 22.72
CA GLN A 259 -9.28 -2.90 23.34
C GLN A 259 -8.91 -2.02 24.55
N SER A 260 -7.96 -2.48 25.38
CA SER A 260 -7.50 -1.75 26.57
C SER A 260 -6.38 -0.77 26.24
N LEU A 261 -6.29 0.30 27.02
CA LEU A 261 -5.10 1.16 27.03
C LEU A 261 -3.84 0.35 27.39
N GLY A 262 -2.71 0.68 26.75
CA GLY A 262 -1.44 -0.01 26.94
C GLY A 262 -0.52 0.18 25.74
N PHE A 263 0.17 -0.89 25.34
CA PHE A 263 1.03 -0.91 24.16
C PHE A 263 0.26 -0.56 22.87
N GLY A 264 -1.00 -0.99 22.80
CA GLY A 264 -1.91 -0.67 21.72
C GLY A 264 -1.88 -1.69 20.59
N HIS A 265 -0.74 -1.84 19.91
CA HIS A 265 -0.59 -2.80 18.82
C HIS A 265 0.89 -3.17 18.62
N GLY A 266 1.16 -4.32 18.04
CA GLY A 266 2.50 -4.85 17.73
C GLY A 266 2.68 -6.31 18.16
N PHE A 267 1.72 -6.89 18.87
CA PHE A 267 1.65 -8.32 19.15
C PHE A 267 0.66 -9.02 18.19
N GLN A 268 0.09 -10.16 18.59
CA GLN A 268 -0.64 -11.05 17.70
C GLN A 268 -2.07 -11.32 18.18
N SER A 269 -2.64 -10.48 19.05
CA SER A 269 -4.05 -10.63 19.39
C SER A 269 -4.92 -10.46 18.14
N PRO A 270 -6.06 -11.18 18.03
CA PRO A 270 -6.96 -11.05 16.88
C PRO A 270 -7.38 -9.61 16.62
N ASN A 271 -7.52 -8.77 17.66
CA ASN A 271 -7.83 -7.36 17.45
C ASN A 271 -6.68 -6.62 16.75
N GLU A 272 -5.43 -6.88 17.12
CA GLU A 272 -4.26 -6.26 16.49
C GLU A 272 -4.06 -6.75 15.05
N THR A 273 -4.26 -8.06 14.81
CA THR A 273 -4.00 -8.67 13.50
C THR A 273 -5.17 -8.57 12.52
N THR A 274 -6.36 -8.18 12.96
CA THR A 274 -7.49 -7.93 12.05
C THR A 274 -7.25 -6.65 11.28
N SER A 275 -7.13 -6.77 9.96
CA SER A 275 -7.10 -5.68 9.00
C SER A 275 -8.26 -5.87 7.99
N PHE A 276 -8.30 -5.07 6.94
CA PHE A 276 -9.25 -5.19 5.85
C PHE A 276 -8.72 -4.56 4.57
N VAL A 277 -9.28 -5.00 3.45
CA VAL A 277 -9.14 -4.36 2.15
C VAL A 277 -10.55 -4.20 1.59
N ILE A 278 -10.93 -2.98 1.24
CA ILE A 278 -12.13 -2.69 0.45
C ILE A 278 -11.64 -2.26 -0.92
N PHE A 279 -12.17 -2.89 -1.96
CA PHE A 279 -11.80 -2.59 -3.34
C PHE A 279 -13.04 -2.33 -4.17
N ASP A 280 -13.17 -1.10 -4.64
CA ASP A 280 -14.15 -0.67 -5.64
C ASP A 280 -13.37 -0.43 -6.95
N ARG A 281 -13.76 -1.13 -8.01
CA ARG A 281 -13.05 -1.09 -9.28
C ARG A 281 -13.81 -0.18 -10.24
N ALA A 282 -13.09 0.74 -10.86
CA ALA A 282 -13.58 1.57 -11.95
C ALA A 282 -14.42 0.78 -12.97
N GLY A 283 -15.69 1.16 -13.10
CA GLY A 283 -16.62 0.65 -14.12
C GLY A 283 -17.10 -0.79 -13.93
N ASP A 284 -16.87 -1.43 -12.77
CA ASP A 284 -17.24 -2.83 -12.51
C ASP A 284 -18.09 -3.01 -11.25
N ASP A 285 -19.39 -2.71 -11.40
CA ASP A 285 -20.35 -2.74 -10.29
C ASP A 285 -20.97 -4.15 -10.06
N ALA A 286 -20.47 -5.19 -10.74
CA ALA A 286 -21.14 -6.49 -10.83
C ALA A 286 -21.17 -7.25 -9.49
N THR A 287 -20.26 -6.90 -8.59
CA THR A 287 -20.04 -7.59 -7.31
C THR A 287 -20.12 -6.66 -6.10
N ASP A 288 -20.66 -5.46 -6.28
CA ASP A 288 -20.89 -4.47 -5.23
C ASP A 288 -21.62 -5.06 -4.02
N GLY A 289 -21.18 -4.66 -2.83
CA GLY A 289 -21.71 -5.16 -1.56
C GLY A 289 -21.33 -6.61 -1.26
N SER A 290 -20.40 -7.19 -2.02
CA SER A 290 -19.89 -8.55 -1.77
C SER A 290 -18.73 -8.56 -0.77
N GLN A 291 -18.40 -9.75 -0.30
CA GLN A 291 -17.22 -10.01 0.50
C GLN A 291 -16.22 -10.87 -0.28
N ASN A 292 -14.92 -10.68 -0.04
CA ASN A 292 -13.88 -11.63 -0.44
C ASN A 292 -13.26 -12.31 0.80
N LEU A 293 -12.98 -13.61 0.71
CA LEU A 293 -12.42 -14.41 1.80
C LEU A 293 -10.90 -14.62 1.73
N SER A 294 -10.23 -13.96 0.79
CA SER A 294 -8.82 -14.19 0.44
C SER A 294 -8.02 -12.92 0.20
N TYR A 295 -8.59 -11.73 0.38
CA TYR A 295 -7.84 -10.48 0.29
C TYR A 295 -6.75 -10.41 1.35
N SER A 296 -5.59 -9.91 0.92
CA SER A 296 -4.42 -9.62 1.73
C SER A 296 -3.99 -8.17 1.52
N THR A 297 -3.42 -7.55 2.55
CA THR A 297 -2.80 -6.22 2.42
C THR A 297 -1.63 -6.23 1.43
N ALA A 298 -0.93 -7.36 1.29
CA ALA A 298 0.13 -7.53 0.29
C ALA A 298 -0.39 -7.48 -1.16
N ASP A 299 -1.69 -7.69 -1.39
CA ASP A 299 -2.29 -7.66 -2.73
C ASP A 299 -2.44 -6.23 -3.29
N ILE A 300 -2.32 -5.19 -2.45
CA ILE A 300 -2.63 -3.81 -2.82
C ILE A 300 -1.68 -3.29 -3.89
N THR A 301 -0.36 -3.38 -3.68
CA THR A 301 0.63 -2.97 -4.69
C THR A 301 0.46 -3.67 -6.04
N PRO A 302 0.40 -5.02 -6.14
CA PRO A 302 0.21 -5.67 -7.43
C PRO A 302 -1.14 -5.33 -8.07
N THR A 303 -2.19 -5.07 -7.27
CA THR A 303 -3.49 -4.58 -7.78
C THR A 303 -3.37 -3.21 -8.42
N ILE A 304 -2.73 -2.24 -7.75
CA ILE A 304 -2.52 -0.88 -8.28
C ILE A 304 -1.72 -0.93 -9.59
N LEU A 305 -0.63 -1.69 -9.61
CA LEU A 305 0.21 -1.82 -10.80
C LEU A 305 -0.53 -2.43 -11.97
N SER A 306 -1.37 -3.45 -11.75
CA SER A 306 -2.11 -4.08 -12.84
C SER A 306 -3.26 -3.21 -13.37
N LEU A 307 -3.87 -2.34 -12.55
CA LEU A 307 -4.83 -1.33 -13.04
C LEU A 307 -4.17 -0.41 -14.07
N PHE A 308 -2.92 0.00 -13.82
CA PHE A 308 -2.14 0.78 -14.78
C PHE A 308 -1.51 -0.07 -15.89
N GLY A 309 -1.73 -1.39 -15.94
CA GLY A 309 -1.09 -2.28 -16.91
C GLY A 309 0.44 -2.35 -16.81
N ILE A 310 0.99 -2.08 -15.62
CA ILE A 310 2.43 -2.16 -15.33
C ILE A 310 2.80 -3.64 -15.09
N PRO A 311 3.92 -4.14 -15.64
CA PRO A 311 4.40 -5.49 -15.37
C PRO A 311 4.63 -5.74 -13.88
N LEU A 312 4.15 -6.87 -13.39
CA LEU A 312 4.31 -7.27 -12.00
C LEU A 312 5.67 -7.94 -11.79
N ARG A 313 6.27 -7.70 -10.62
CA ARG A 313 7.45 -8.44 -10.18
C ARG A 313 7.07 -9.90 -9.91
N SER A 314 7.99 -10.81 -10.22
CA SER A 314 7.80 -12.24 -9.98
C SER A 314 7.93 -12.64 -8.50
N ASP A 315 8.50 -11.74 -7.68
CA ASP A 315 8.75 -11.93 -6.26
C ASP A 315 7.78 -11.22 -5.32
N PHE A 316 6.63 -10.73 -5.82
CA PHE A 316 5.54 -10.33 -4.94
C PHE A 316 4.99 -11.50 -4.13
N ASP A 317 4.53 -11.22 -2.91
CA ASP A 317 3.75 -12.18 -2.12
C ASP A 317 2.24 -12.02 -2.38
N GLY A 318 1.80 -10.80 -2.66
CA GLY A 318 0.44 -10.53 -3.07
C GLY A 318 0.20 -10.74 -4.57
N VAL A 319 -1.06 -10.73 -4.95
CA VAL A 319 -1.52 -10.88 -6.33
C VAL A 319 -2.55 -9.80 -6.69
N PRO A 320 -2.75 -9.47 -7.98
CA PRO A 320 -3.79 -8.52 -8.34
C PRO A 320 -5.19 -9.07 -8.08
N ILE A 321 -5.91 -8.42 -7.18
CA ILE A 321 -7.21 -8.84 -6.67
C ILE A 321 -8.25 -9.07 -7.77
N HIS A 322 -8.19 -8.28 -8.85
CA HIS A 322 -9.17 -8.32 -9.95
C HIS A 322 -8.78 -9.24 -11.12
N LEU A 323 -7.62 -9.89 -11.07
CA LEU A 323 -7.13 -10.76 -12.15
C LEU A 323 -6.82 -12.17 -11.68
N ASP A 324 -6.37 -12.35 -10.43
CA ASP A 324 -5.88 -13.64 -9.96
C ASP A 324 -7.04 -14.57 -9.56
N PRO A 325 -7.17 -15.76 -10.19
CA PRO A 325 -8.24 -16.71 -9.85
C PRO A 325 -8.20 -17.21 -8.40
N SER A 326 -7.04 -17.21 -7.73
CA SER A 326 -6.95 -17.61 -6.32
C SER A 326 -7.68 -16.66 -5.38
N VAL A 327 -7.81 -15.38 -5.78
CA VAL A 327 -8.57 -14.35 -5.06
C VAL A 327 -9.99 -14.23 -5.59
N LEU A 328 -10.17 -14.13 -6.91
CA LEU A 328 -11.49 -13.92 -7.52
C LEU A 328 -12.50 -15.02 -7.18
N ASN A 329 -12.04 -16.28 -7.10
CA ASN A 329 -12.91 -17.41 -6.79
C ASN A 329 -13.38 -17.44 -5.32
N SER A 330 -12.88 -16.53 -4.48
CA SER A 330 -13.26 -16.36 -3.07
C SER A 330 -14.29 -15.24 -2.86
N ASN A 331 -14.81 -14.63 -3.94
CA ASN A 331 -15.91 -13.68 -3.87
C ASN A 331 -17.19 -14.41 -3.44
N VAL A 332 -17.86 -13.85 -2.42
CA VAL A 332 -19.14 -14.32 -1.91
C VAL A 332 -20.09 -13.14 -1.78
N THR A 333 -21.34 -13.28 -2.22
CA THR A 333 -22.37 -12.25 -2.06
C THR A 333 -23.25 -12.63 -0.87
N PRO A 334 -23.04 -12.01 0.31
CA PRO A 334 -23.81 -12.32 1.50
C PRO A 334 -25.21 -11.70 1.44
N VAL A 335 -26.15 -12.25 2.20
CA VAL A 335 -27.48 -11.62 2.42
C VAL A 335 -27.35 -10.38 3.31
N ASP A 336 -26.40 -10.41 4.24
CA ASP A 336 -26.08 -9.34 5.18
C ASP A 336 -24.56 -9.25 5.27
N LEU A 337 -24.00 -8.23 4.60
CA LEU A 337 -22.56 -8.00 4.54
C LEU A 337 -21.97 -7.75 5.94
N GLN A 338 -22.65 -6.95 6.77
CA GLN A 338 -22.19 -6.62 8.12
C GLN A 338 -22.02 -7.88 8.97
N GLN A 339 -23.04 -8.75 8.97
CA GLN A 339 -22.98 -10.01 9.71
C GLN A 339 -21.95 -10.99 9.14
N ALA A 340 -21.76 -11.01 7.82
CA ALA A 340 -20.76 -11.86 7.17
C ALA A 340 -19.33 -11.42 7.54
N LEU A 341 -19.06 -10.11 7.57
CA LEU A 341 -17.78 -9.56 8.00
C LEU A 341 -17.50 -9.83 9.48
N TYR A 342 -18.48 -9.65 10.39
CA TYR A 342 -18.33 -10.08 11.78
C TYR A 342 -18.00 -11.57 11.92
N SER A 343 -18.62 -12.41 11.07
CA SER A 343 -18.37 -13.85 11.07
C SER A 343 -16.96 -14.18 10.59
N ALA A 344 -16.43 -13.46 9.60
CA ALA A 344 -15.06 -13.62 9.14
C ALA A 344 -14.04 -13.16 10.19
N ILE A 345 -14.24 -12.01 10.83
CA ILE A 345 -13.39 -11.53 11.94
C ILE A 345 -13.34 -12.58 13.07
N ALA A 346 -14.47 -13.21 13.39
CA ALA A 346 -14.54 -14.25 14.43
C ALA A 346 -13.75 -15.53 14.10
N MET A 347 -13.30 -15.72 12.84
CA MET A 347 -12.42 -16.82 12.46
C MET A 347 -10.94 -16.52 12.72
N PHE A 348 -10.56 -15.26 12.93
CA PHE A 348 -9.19 -14.88 13.19
C PHE A 348 -8.77 -15.27 14.60
N GLY A 349 -7.58 -15.83 14.72
CA GLY A 349 -7.02 -16.36 15.95
C GLY A 349 -5.55 -16.02 16.09
N TYR A 350 -4.94 -16.47 17.18
CA TYR A 350 -3.50 -16.34 17.38
C TYR A 350 -2.73 -17.26 16.41
N PRO A 351 -1.50 -16.88 16.02
CA PRO A 351 -0.61 -17.78 15.33
C PRO A 351 -0.23 -18.97 16.23
N ASN A 352 0.51 -19.94 15.66
CA ASN A 352 1.09 -20.99 16.50
C ASN A 352 2.05 -20.38 17.53
N ILE A 353 2.18 -21.04 18.69
CA ILE A 353 2.94 -20.52 19.84
C ILE A 353 4.41 -20.18 19.51
N GLY A 354 5.02 -20.87 18.55
CA GLY A 354 6.39 -20.59 18.13
C GLY A 354 6.51 -19.25 17.40
N ASN A 355 5.59 -19.00 16.47
CA ASN A 355 5.50 -17.73 15.75
C ASN A 355 5.09 -16.60 16.69
N ASP A 356 4.15 -16.84 17.60
CA ASP A 356 3.70 -15.86 18.61
C ASP A 356 4.87 -15.37 19.48
N ILE A 357 5.65 -16.31 20.04
CA ILE A 357 6.86 -15.98 20.82
C ILE A 357 7.89 -15.25 19.95
N SER A 358 8.15 -15.73 18.73
CA SER A 358 9.13 -15.09 17.83
C SER A 358 8.76 -13.63 17.54
N LEU A 359 7.50 -13.39 17.17
CA LEU A 359 7.00 -12.06 16.86
C LEU A 359 6.98 -11.17 18.09
N GLY A 360 6.58 -11.66 19.26
CA GLY A 360 6.65 -10.86 20.48
C GLY A 360 8.08 -10.49 20.88
N ILE A 361 9.07 -11.36 20.66
CA ILE A 361 10.49 -11.00 20.83
C ILE A 361 10.89 -9.92 19.82
N ARG A 362 10.51 -10.06 18.54
CA ARG A 362 10.78 -9.03 17.52
C ARG A 362 10.20 -7.69 17.94
N THR A 363 8.95 -7.64 18.39
CA THR A 363 8.27 -6.42 18.83
C THR A 363 8.99 -5.74 19.98
N VAL A 364 9.32 -6.48 21.05
CA VAL A 364 10.04 -5.92 22.20
C VAL A 364 11.39 -5.35 21.77
N VAL A 365 12.16 -6.10 20.99
CA VAL A 365 13.51 -5.71 20.60
C VAL A 365 13.51 -4.56 19.59
N ALA A 366 12.60 -4.60 18.60
CA ALA A 366 12.49 -3.59 17.56
C ALA A 366 11.96 -2.26 18.08
N THR A 367 11.22 -2.25 19.19
CA THR A 367 10.72 -1.00 19.76
C THR A 367 11.78 -0.22 20.54
N ILE A 368 12.72 -0.86 21.22
CA ILE A 368 13.75 -0.17 22.04
C ILE A 368 14.46 0.99 21.29
N PRO A 369 14.98 0.81 20.07
CA PRO A 369 15.58 1.91 19.31
C PRO A 369 14.61 3.06 19.03
N TYR A 370 13.35 2.74 18.74
CA TYR A 370 12.31 3.72 18.45
C TYR A 370 11.99 4.58 19.67
N LEU A 371 11.91 3.97 20.87
CA LEU A 371 11.75 4.70 22.13
C LEU A 371 12.92 5.65 22.39
N LEU A 372 14.16 5.18 22.16
CA LEU A 372 15.38 5.97 22.34
C LEU A 372 15.47 7.16 21.37
N ASN A 373 14.74 7.12 20.25
CA ASN A 373 14.64 8.22 19.29
C ASN A 373 13.70 9.35 19.76
N GLY A 374 13.22 9.29 21.01
CA GLY A 374 12.49 10.39 21.65
C GLY A 374 10.97 10.33 21.49
N VAL A 375 10.43 9.21 20.98
CA VAL A 375 8.98 9.04 20.80
C VAL A 375 8.26 8.79 22.13
N PHE A 376 8.89 8.06 23.06
CA PHE A 376 8.37 7.91 24.42
C PHE A 376 9.31 8.61 25.40
N THR A 377 8.72 9.46 26.23
CA THR A 377 9.46 10.16 27.30
C THR A 377 9.77 9.24 28.50
N ASP A 378 9.22 8.03 28.54
CA ASP A 378 9.30 7.10 29.67
C ASP A 378 9.33 5.63 29.20
N ILE A 379 10.53 5.15 28.87
CA ILE A 379 10.80 3.77 28.40
C ILE A 379 10.33 2.74 29.42
N ASP A 380 10.43 3.05 30.71
CA ASP A 380 10.09 2.10 31.77
C ASP A 380 8.59 1.91 31.87
N LYS A 381 7.79 2.98 31.74
CA LYS A 381 6.32 2.87 31.60
C LYS A 381 5.92 2.06 30.39
N PHE A 382 6.60 2.27 29.26
CA PHE A 382 6.35 1.52 28.03
C PHE A 382 6.59 0.02 28.23
N LEU A 383 7.76 -0.36 28.75
CA LEU A 383 8.09 -1.76 29.01
C LEU A 383 7.18 -2.35 30.10
N GLN A 384 6.79 -1.56 31.10
CA GLN A 384 5.88 -2.00 32.15
C GLN A 384 4.50 -2.36 31.59
N GLY A 385 4.01 -1.64 30.57
CA GLY A 385 2.78 -2.01 29.86
C GLY A 385 2.82 -3.42 29.25
N ILE A 386 3.97 -3.85 28.71
CA ILE A 386 4.18 -5.21 28.20
C ILE A 386 4.27 -6.23 29.35
N VAL A 387 4.89 -5.83 30.46
CA VAL A 387 4.96 -6.66 31.67
C VAL A 387 3.56 -6.94 32.23
N ASP A 388 2.70 -5.93 32.27
CA ASP A 388 1.36 -6.01 32.84
C ASP A 388 0.41 -6.90 32.02
N GLN A 389 0.73 -7.16 30.75
CA GLN A 389 -0.04 -8.07 29.89
C GLN A 389 0.20 -9.57 30.20
N ASP A 390 1.18 -9.90 31.06
CA ASP A 390 1.52 -11.28 31.47
C ASP A 390 1.65 -12.28 30.31
N ILE A 391 2.27 -11.84 29.22
CA ILE A 391 2.50 -12.65 28.03
C ILE A 391 3.67 -13.60 28.30
N PHE A 392 3.41 -14.92 28.15
CA PHE A 392 4.37 -15.98 28.41
C PHE A 392 5.73 -15.72 27.72
N LEU A 393 6.82 -15.70 28.50
CA LEU A 393 8.21 -15.38 28.11
C LEU A 393 8.47 -13.92 27.67
N ILE A 394 7.51 -13.26 27.03
CA ILE A 394 7.61 -11.89 26.52
C ILE A 394 7.65 -10.89 27.67
N SER A 395 6.79 -11.03 28.68
CA SER A 395 6.80 -10.15 29.85
C SER A 395 8.09 -10.30 30.68
N ALA A 396 8.66 -11.51 30.75
CA ALA A 396 9.95 -11.74 31.41
C ALA A 396 11.12 -11.12 30.61
N LEU A 397 11.05 -11.15 29.27
CA LEU A 397 12.02 -10.47 28.41
C LEU A 397 11.92 -8.94 28.56
N ALA A 398 10.70 -8.39 28.60
CA ALA A 398 10.49 -6.96 28.84
C ALA A 398 11.07 -6.50 30.19
N GLN A 399 10.87 -7.28 31.27
CA GLN A 399 11.52 -7.04 32.57
C GLN A 399 13.06 -7.08 32.47
N GLY A 400 13.61 -8.05 31.72
CA GLY A 400 15.05 -8.12 31.47
C GLY A 400 15.58 -6.90 30.71
N THR A 401 14.82 -6.40 29.73
CA THR A 401 15.14 -5.18 28.98
C THR A 401 15.10 -3.93 29.85
N GLN A 402 14.12 -3.80 30.76
CA GLN A 402 14.09 -2.71 31.76
C GLN A 402 15.40 -2.69 32.57
N TRP A 403 15.82 -3.86 33.05
CA TRP A 403 17.08 -3.97 33.78
C TRP A 403 18.30 -3.55 32.94
N VAL A 404 18.35 -3.89 31.65
CA VAL A 404 19.44 -3.48 30.75
C VAL A 404 19.40 -1.97 30.49
N ASN A 405 18.21 -1.40 30.28
CA ASN A 405 18.00 0.04 30.13
C ASN A 405 18.55 0.80 31.35
N ASP A 406 18.15 0.36 32.56
CA ASP A 406 18.58 0.91 33.85
C ASP A 406 20.09 0.74 34.11
N ALA A 407 20.66 -0.37 33.67
CA ALA A 407 22.06 -0.72 33.95
C ALA A 407 23.07 -0.10 32.98
N VAL A 408 22.69 0.11 31.71
CA VAL A 408 23.65 0.45 30.64
C VAL A 408 23.57 1.91 30.20
N GLY A 409 22.43 2.60 30.39
CA GLY A 409 22.32 4.08 30.33
C GLY A 409 23.00 4.82 29.16
N GLY A 410 23.26 4.17 28.02
CA GLY A 410 24.25 4.71 27.07
C GLY A 410 24.38 4.05 25.70
N LEU A 411 23.33 3.41 25.18
CA LEU A 411 23.31 3.00 23.77
C LEU A 411 22.63 4.08 22.91
N VAL A 412 23.29 4.46 21.81
CA VAL A 412 22.75 5.38 20.79
C VAL A 412 21.77 4.61 19.90
N VAL A 413 20.71 5.27 19.41
CA VAL A 413 19.65 4.73 18.53
C VAL A 413 20.21 3.82 17.43
N ASP A 414 21.29 4.22 16.76
CA ASP A 414 21.89 3.42 15.69
C ASP A 414 22.39 2.04 16.15
N SER A 415 23.01 1.98 17.33
CA SER A 415 23.59 0.75 17.86
C SER A 415 22.51 -0.21 18.33
N THR A 416 21.47 0.29 19.01
CA THR A 416 20.32 -0.54 19.39
C THR A 416 19.56 -1.01 18.16
N ASN A 417 19.38 -0.16 17.15
CA ASN A 417 18.69 -0.53 15.93
C ASN A 417 19.46 -1.60 15.14
N ALA A 418 20.80 -1.52 15.07
CA ALA A 418 21.62 -2.55 14.44
C ALA A 418 21.46 -3.93 15.12
N VAL A 419 21.47 -3.96 16.45
CA VAL A 419 21.22 -5.19 17.23
C VAL A 419 19.79 -5.69 17.00
N ALA A 420 18.81 -4.78 17.02
CA ALA A 420 17.42 -5.15 16.80
C ALA A 420 17.20 -5.78 15.43
N ARG A 421 17.79 -5.21 14.37
CA ARG A 421 17.77 -5.78 13.02
C ARG A 421 18.44 -7.14 12.94
N ALA A 422 19.57 -7.34 13.62
CA ALA A 422 20.23 -8.65 13.65
C ALA A 422 19.36 -9.71 14.32
N ILE A 423 18.70 -9.38 15.43
CA ILE A 423 17.77 -10.28 16.11
C ILE A 423 16.54 -10.54 15.26
N ALA A 424 15.93 -9.50 14.69
CA ALA A 424 14.77 -9.64 13.81
C ALA A 424 15.09 -10.51 12.59
N PHE A 425 16.28 -10.37 12.00
CA PHE A 425 16.76 -11.24 10.93
C PHE A 425 16.89 -12.69 11.36
N MET A 426 17.50 -12.97 12.52
CA MET A 426 17.55 -14.34 13.06
C MET A 426 16.17 -14.93 13.33
N LEU A 427 15.19 -14.09 13.62
CA LEU A 427 13.81 -14.49 13.87
C LEU A 427 12.97 -14.58 12.60
N GLY A 428 13.50 -14.15 11.44
CA GLY A 428 12.90 -14.34 10.11
C GLY A 428 12.54 -13.07 9.33
N SER A 429 12.86 -11.86 9.80
CA SER A 429 12.60 -10.62 9.05
C SER A 429 13.71 -10.35 8.02
N GLY A 430 13.36 -10.07 6.77
CA GLY A 430 14.30 -9.77 5.68
C GLY A 430 15.26 -10.92 5.34
N VAL A 431 14.86 -12.17 5.61
CA VAL A 431 15.67 -13.38 5.33
C VAL A 431 15.54 -13.86 3.89
N ILE A 432 14.53 -13.40 3.16
CA ILE A 432 14.29 -13.72 1.76
C ILE A 432 14.77 -12.54 0.90
N ALA A 433 15.75 -12.79 0.04
CA ALA A 433 16.25 -11.79 -0.90
C ALA A 433 15.35 -11.68 -2.15
N PRO A 434 15.33 -10.52 -2.84
CA PRO A 434 14.64 -10.38 -4.12
C PRO A 434 15.17 -11.38 -5.15
N THR A 435 14.27 -11.91 -5.99
CA THR A 435 14.67 -12.66 -7.19
C THR A 435 14.71 -11.78 -8.42
N ASP A 436 13.86 -10.76 -8.47
CA ASP A 436 13.89 -9.75 -9.52
C ASP A 436 14.91 -8.66 -9.15
N ALA A 437 15.64 -8.18 -10.15
CA ALA A 437 16.64 -7.15 -9.94
C ALA A 437 16.02 -5.85 -9.36
N PRO A 438 16.80 -5.05 -8.61
CA PRO A 438 16.45 -3.67 -8.33
C PRO A 438 16.18 -2.89 -9.62
N LEU A 439 15.35 -1.84 -9.52
CA LEU A 439 15.17 -0.93 -10.64
C LEU A 439 16.51 -0.26 -11.01
N PRO A 440 16.81 -0.08 -12.31
CA PRO A 440 18.05 0.54 -12.73
C PRO A 440 18.12 1.98 -12.23
N VAL A 441 19.33 2.49 -12.00
CA VAL A 441 19.54 3.88 -11.58
C VAL A 441 19.19 4.82 -12.76
N PRO A 442 18.47 5.93 -12.54
CA PRO A 442 18.14 6.91 -13.57
C PRO A 442 19.37 7.33 -14.38
N GLY A 443 19.26 7.28 -15.71
CA GLY A 443 20.35 7.63 -16.62
C GLY A 443 21.43 6.53 -16.79
N GLY A 444 21.29 5.38 -16.14
CA GLY A 444 22.05 4.17 -16.47
C GLY A 444 21.49 3.56 -17.75
N ALA A 445 22.20 3.68 -18.86
CA ALA A 445 21.79 3.02 -20.10
C ALA A 445 21.75 1.50 -19.91
N GLU A 446 20.56 0.89 -19.98
CA GLU A 446 20.46 -0.53 -20.30
C GLU A 446 20.95 -0.71 -21.74
N PHE A 447 22.18 -1.16 -21.90
CA PHE A 447 22.63 -1.70 -23.18
C PHE A 447 22.00 -3.08 -23.34
N THR A 448 20.72 -3.13 -23.71
CA THR A 448 20.15 -4.32 -24.33
C THR A 448 20.83 -4.47 -25.68
N VAL A 449 21.81 -5.37 -25.76
CA VAL A 449 22.32 -5.84 -27.04
C VAL A 449 21.11 -6.44 -27.75
N PRO A 450 20.64 -5.88 -28.89
CA PRO A 450 19.65 -6.58 -29.70
C PRO A 450 20.25 -7.95 -30.03
N ASP A 451 19.45 -9.02 -30.05
CA ASP A 451 19.88 -10.33 -30.55
C ASP A 451 20.42 -10.17 -31.98
N LEU A 452 21.71 -9.87 -32.08
CA LEU A 452 22.44 -9.83 -33.33
C LEU A 452 22.81 -11.27 -33.60
N ASP A 453 22.10 -11.85 -34.57
CA ASP A 453 22.50 -13.10 -35.19
C ASP A 453 24.00 -13.00 -35.54
N VAL A 454 24.76 -13.97 -35.06
CA VAL A 454 26.24 -14.00 -35.15
C VAL A 454 26.72 -13.99 -36.61
N SER A 455 25.79 -14.16 -37.56
CA SER A 455 26.01 -14.02 -39.00
C SER A 455 26.29 -12.57 -39.47
N ASP A 456 25.75 -11.54 -38.81
CA ASP A 456 25.87 -10.13 -39.24
C ASP A 456 27.16 -9.43 -38.76
N LEU A 457 27.87 -10.00 -37.79
CA LEU A 457 29.16 -9.48 -37.32
C LEU A 457 30.32 -9.69 -38.32
N SER A 458 30.12 -10.53 -39.33
CA SER A 458 31.13 -10.82 -40.36
C SER A 458 31.25 -9.75 -41.45
N LEU A 459 30.28 -8.82 -41.53
CA LEU A 459 30.25 -7.74 -42.54
C LEU A 459 30.81 -6.40 -42.03
N LEU A 460 31.09 -6.28 -40.73
CA LEU A 460 31.54 -5.02 -40.10
C LEU A 460 33.05 -4.97 -39.80
N LEU A 461 33.79 -6.05 -40.08
CA LEU A 461 35.24 -6.10 -39.96
C LEU A 461 35.86 -6.41 -41.33
N ASP A 462 35.89 -5.41 -42.21
CA ASP A 462 36.79 -5.44 -43.37
C ASP A 462 38.22 -5.16 -42.88
N VAL A 463 38.90 -6.22 -42.47
CA VAL A 463 40.29 -6.22 -41.97
C VAL A 463 41.30 -5.92 -43.11
N GLY A 464 40.84 -5.60 -44.33
CA GLY A 464 41.70 -5.23 -45.45
C GLY A 464 42.17 -3.77 -45.49
N ALA A 465 41.53 -2.85 -44.77
CA ALA A 465 41.80 -1.41 -44.91
C ALA A 465 42.81 -0.81 -43.90
N LEU A 466 43.46 -1.61 -43.05
CA LEU A 466 44.41 -1.14 -42.03
C LEU A 466 45.84 -1.68 -42.16
N ALA A 467 46.21 -2.25 -43.30
CA ALA A 467 47.61 -2.54 -43.62
C ALA A 467 47.87 -2.56 -45.13
N GLY A 468 48.23 -1.41 -45.71
CA GLY A 468 48.76 -1.31 -47.09
C GLY A 468 48.35 -0.07 -47.84
#